data_AF-A0A2G9TXC7-F1
#
_entry.id   AF-A0A2G9TXC7-F1
#
_cell.length_a   1.000
_cell.length_b   1.000
_cell.length_c   1.000
_cell.angle_alpha   90.00
_cell.angle_beta   90.00
_cell.angle_gamma   90.00
#
_symmetry.space_group_name_H-M   'P 1'
#
loop_
_entity.id
_entity.type
_entity.pdbx_description
1 polymer ?
#
loop_
_entity_poly.entity_id
_entity_poly.type
_entity_poly.pdbx_seq_one_letter_code
_entity_poly.pdbx_strand_id
1 'polypeptide(L)'
;MLLGASALSPALDEMQRAYGLCRRRRREQLPYVCYPVVHRWQYYKTSCARYEFACVKSGRCILAEKRCDGIVDDCGDGSNLDEIGCGRNT
;
A
#
# COMPACT_ATOMS: atom_id res chain seq x y z
N MET A 1 -45.62 11.94 3.71
CA MET A 1 -44.70 11.01 4.41
C MET A 1 -43.59 10.63 3.44
N LEU A 2 -42.50 11.40 3.39
CA LEU A 2 -41.32 10.99 2.61
C LEU A 2 -40.39 10.29 3.58
N LEU A 3 -40.21 8.99 3.35
CA LEU A 3 -39.31 8.11 4.11
C LEU A 3 -37.88 8.64 3.99
N GLY A 4 -37.18 8.59 5.12
CA GLY A 4 -35.95 9.33 5.39
C GLY A 4 -34.86 9.14 4.35
N ALA A 5 -34.26 10.26 3.95
CA ALA A 5 -32.86 10.25 3.57
C ALA A 5 -32.08 9.85 4.83
N SER A 6 -31.77 8.57 4.96
CA SER A 6 -30.83 8.09 5.97
C SER A 6 -29.55 8.89 5.78
N ALA A 7 -29.30 9.86 6.65
CA ALA A 7 -28.03 10.54 6.74
C ALA A 7 -27.00 9.44 7.03
N LEU A 8 -26.30 8.97 5.99
CA LEU A 8 -25.11 8.14 6.22
C LEU A 8 -24.23 8.94 7.18
N SER A 9 -23.82 8.31 8.28
CA SER A 9 -23.02 8.95 9.32
C SER A 9 -21.89 9.77 8.68
N PRO A 10 -21.53 10.95 9.22
CA PRO A 10 -20.51 11.82 8.62
C PRO A 10 -19.17 11.10 8.35
N ALA A 11 -18.86 10.05 9.12
CA ALA A 11 -17.72 9.17 8.91
C ALA A 11 -17.75 8.37 7.58
N LEU A 12 -18.92 7.96 7.09
CA LEU A 12 -19.06 7.20 5.84
C LEU A 12 -18.86 8.09 4.61
N ASP A 13 -19.40 9.32 4.63
CA ASP A 13 -19.24 10.29 3.53
C ASP A 13 -17.77 10.72 3.37
N GLU A 14 -17.05 10.92 4.48
CA GLU A 14 -15.62 11.20 4.49
C GLU A 14 -14.80 10.02 3.94
N MET A 15 -15.14 8.79 4.36
CA MET A 15 -14.48 7.56 3.91
C MET A 15 -14.64 7.35 2.39
N GLN A 16 -15.85 7.58 1.86
CA GLN A 16 -16.13 7.45 0.42
C GLN A 16 -15.43 8.55 -0.41
N ARG A 17 -15.33 9.78 0.10
CA ARG A 17 -14.54 10.86 -0.53
C ARG A 17 -13.05 10.52 -0.57
N ALA A 18 -12.48 10.06 0.54
CA ALA A 18 -11.06 9.73 0.63
C ALA A 18 -10.68 8.52 -0.26
N TYR A 19 -11.54 7.49 -0.31
CA TYR A 19 -11.42 6.39 -1.26
C TYR A 19 -11.52 6.86 -2.72
N GLY A 20 -12.46 7.75 -3.02
CA GLY A 20 -12.60 8.38 -4.34
C GLY A 20 -11.37 9.20 -4.77
N LEU A 21 -10.75 9.94 -3.84
CA LEU A 21 -9.50 10.67 -4.08
C LEU A 21 -8.31 9.74 -4.33
N CYS A 22 -8.23 8.62 -3.60
CA CYS A 22 -7.23 7.59 -3.84
C CYS A 22 -7.39 7.00 -5.25
N ARG A 23 -8.59 6.52 -5.62
CA ARG A 23 -8.85 5.92 -6.94
C ARG A 23 -8.63 6.85 -8.14
N ARG A 24 -8.79 8.16 -7.98
CA ARG A 24 -8.68 9.13 -9.08
C ARG A 24 -7.24 9.41 -9.53
N ARG A 25 -6.22 8.94 -8.82
CA ARG A 25 -4.82 9.34 -9.07
C ARG A 25 -4.03 8.52 -10.10
N ARG A 26 -4.54 7.43 -10.70
CA ARG A 26 -3.89 6.78 -11.88
C ARG A 26 -4.77 5.63 -12.41
N ARG A 27 -5.15 5.67 -13.69
CA ARG A 27 -5.98 4.64 -14.35
C ARG A 27 -5.23 3.36 -14.75
N GLU A 28 -3.93 3.25 -14.50
CA GLU A 28 -3.08 2.19 -15.11
C GLU A 28 -2.27 1.33 -14.11
N GLN A 29 -2.46 1.51 -12.80
CA GLN A 29 -1.74 0.73 -11.78
C GLN A 29 -2.58 -0.44 -11.27
N LEU A 30 -2.87 -1.43 -12.12
CA LEU A 30 -3.08 -2.79 -11.64
C LEU A 30 -1.70 -3.39 -11.33
N PRO A 31 -1.46 -4.01 -10.16
CA PRO A 31 -2.41 -4.52 -9.18
C PRO A 31 -2.44 -3.70 -7.87
N TYR A 32 -2.70 -2.39 -7.94
CA TYR A 32 -2.76 -1.52 -6.77
C TYR A 32 -4.21 -1.25 -6.36
N VAL A 33 -4.51 -1.42 -5.07
CA VAL A 33 -5.82 -1.13 -4.47
C VAL A 33 -5.67 -0.07 -3.39
N CYS A 34 -6.73 0.70 -3.18
CA CYS A 34 -6.80 1.62 -2.07
C CYS A 34 -7.17 0.82 -0.81
N TYR A 35 -6.28 0.77 0.16
CA TYR A 35 -6.51 0.12 1.46
C TYR A 35 -6.71 1.18 2.56
N PRO A 36 -7.58 0.92 3.55
CA PRO A 36 -7.75 1.83 4.68
C PRO A 36 -6.53 1.73 5.60
N VAL A 37 -5.81 2.84 5.78
CA VAL A 37 -4.82 3.01 6.86
C VAL A 37 -5.33 4.06 7.85
N VAL A 38 -4.86 3.96 9.11
CA VAL A 38 -5.42 4.65 10.29
C VAL A 38 -5.75 6.13 10.08
N HIS A 39 -4.99 6.82 9.22
CA HIS A 39 -5.15 8.26 8.95
C HIS A 39 -5.42 8.61 7.47
N ARG A 40 -5.45 7.64 6.53
CA ARG A 40 -5.69 7.92 5.09
C ARG A 40 -6.01 6.66 4.29
N TRP A 41 -6.49 6.82 3.06
CA TRP A 41 -6.44 5.76 2.05
C TRP A 41 -5.13 5.80 1.28
N GLN A 42 -4.39 4.69 1.27
CA GLN A 42 -3.12 4.56 0.56
C GLN A 42 -3.18 3.45 -0.49
N TYR A 43 -2.41 3.62 -1.58
CA TYR A 43 -2.24 2.59 -2.60
C TYR A 43 -1.27 1.52 -2.14
N TYR A 44 -1.77 0.29 -2.09
CA TYR A 44 -1.00 -0.91 -1.77
C TYR A 44 -1.09 -1.88 -2.95
N LYS A 45 0.04 -2.50 -3.31
CA LYS A 45 0.10 -3.51 -4.36
C LYS A 45 -0.35 -4.86 -3.77
N THR A 46 -1.42 -5.46 -4.29
CA THR A 46 -2.02 -6.70 -3.72
C THR A 46 -1.18 -7.96 -3.87
N SER A 47 -0.23 -7.93 -4.79
CA SER A 47 0.68 -9.03 -5.08
C SER A 47 1.92 -8.47 -5.73
N CYS A 48 3.08 -9.00 -5.39
CA CYS A 48 4.33 -8.60 -6.02
C CYS A 48 4.50 -9.32 -7.37
N ALA A 49 5.10 -8.64 -8.33
CA ALA A 49 5.48 -9.25 -9.59
C ALA A 49 6.61 -10.26 -9.35
N ARG A 50 6.88 -11.13 -10.31
CA ARG A 50 7.97 -12.12 -10.20
C ARG A 50 9.35 -11.46 -9.96
N TYR A 51 9.55 -10.24 -10.46
CA TYR A 51 10.77 -9.44 -10.32
C TYR A 51 10.70 -8.43 -9.16
N GLU A 52 9.73 -8.57 -8.27
CA GLU A 52 9.57 -7.74 -7.09
C GLU A 52 9.65 -8.60 -5.83
N PHE A 53 10.09 -7.99 -4.74
CA PHE A 53 10.14 -8.58 -3.42
C PHE A 53 9.04 -8.01 -2.53
N ALA A 54 8.36 -8.89 -1.79
CA ALA A 54 7.33 -8.51 -0.83
C ALA A 54 7.95 -8.20 0.52
N CYS A 55 7.83 -6.95 0.96
CA CYS A 55 8.23 -6.51 2.29
C CYS A 55 7.42 -7.25 3.35
N VAL A 56 8.10 -7.88 4.30
CA VAL A 56 7.47 -8.79 5.27
C VAL A 56 6.55 -8.05 6.23
N LYS A 57 6.87 -6.81 6.61
CA LYS A 57 6.14 -6.03 7.61
C LYS A 57 5.00 -5.20 7.01
N SER A 58 5.25 -4.51 5.89
CA SER A 58 4.24 -3.69 5.20
C SER A 58 3.44 -4.41 4.11
N GLY A 59 3.92 -5.56 3.62
CA GLY A 59 3.39 -6.22 2.43
C GLY A 59 3.69 -5.48 1.12
N ARG A 60 4.37 -4.33 1.18
CA ARG A 60 4.66 -3.50 0.00
C ARG A 60 5.61 -4.24 -0.93
N CYS A 61 5.46 -3.99 -2.23
CA CYS A 61 6.34 -4.57 -3.22
C CYS A 61 7.42 -3.56 -3.59
N ILE A 62 8.67 -3.99 -3.49
CA ILE A 62 9.86 -3.28 -3.97
C ILE A 62 10.47 -4.07 -5.12
N LEU A 63 11.34 -3.46 -5.92
CA LEU A 63 12.06 -4.21 -6.96
C LEU A 63 12.95 -5.28 -6.30
N ALA A 64 13.11 -6.44 -6.92
CA ALA A 64 13.97 -7.50 -6.36
C ALA A 64 15.43 -7.03 -6.23
N GLU A 65 15.87 -6.11 -7.07
CA GLU A 65 17.19 -5.46 -7.02
C GLU A 65 17.37 -4.60 -5.78
N LYS A 66 16.28 -4.15 -5.15
CA LYS A 66 16.28 -3.39 -3.90
C LYS A 66 16.43 -4.25 -2.65
N ARG A 67 16.34 -5.57 -2.81
CA ARG A 67 16.63 -6.48 -1.73
C ARG A 67 18.14 -6.74 -1.70
N CYS A 68 18.77 -6.50 -0.56
CA CYS A 68 20.22 -6.64 -0.38
C CYS A 68 21.04 -5.63 -1.19
N ASP A 69 20.53 -4.43 -1.46
CA ASP A 69 21.25 -3.39 -2.21
C ASP A 69 22.14 -2.51 -1.29
N GLY A 70 22.06 -2.72 0.02
CA GLY A 70 22.79 -1.95 1.03
C GLY A 70 22.11 -0.64 1.42
N ILE A 71 20.93 -0.34 0.88
CA ILE A 71 20.09 0.79 1.30
C ILE A 71 19.15 0.28 2.39
N VAL A 72 18.97 1.12 3.41
CA VAL A 72 18.07 0.80 4.52
C VAL A 72 16.68 1.33 4.22
N ASP A 73 15.66 0.52 4.54
CA ASP A 73 14.25 0.91 4.48
C ASP A 73 13.74 1.21 3.06
N ASP A 74 14.13 0.43 2.04
CA ASP A 74 13.52 0.51 0.71
C ASP A 74 12.03 0.13 0.75
N CYS A 75 11.68 -0.71 1.72
CA CYS A 75 10.29 -1.02 2.07
C CYS A 75 9.49 0.22 2.55
N GLY A 76 10.14 1.23 3.11
CA GLY A 76 9.51 2.46 3.61
C GLY A 76 8.51 2.18 4.74
N ASP A 77 8.81 1.18 5.56
CA ASP A 77 8.01 0.73 6.70
C ASP A 77 8.76 0.80 8.03
N GLY A 78 9.86 1.56 8.03
CA GLY A 78 10.80 1.69 9.12
C GLY A 78 11.44 0.34 9.46
N SER A 79 11.59 -0.53 8.47
CA SER A 79 12.20 -1.85 8.64
C SER A 79 13.29 -2.06 7.61
N ASN A 80 14.34 -2.72 8.04
CA ASN A 80 15.49 -3.11 7.21
C ASN A 80 15.40 -4.58 6.81
N LEU A 81 14.19 -5.15 6.75
CA LEU A 81 13.96 -6.59 6.50
C LEU A 81 14.35 -7.01 5.07
N ASP A 82 14.35 -6.06 4.15
CA ASP A 82 14.92 -6.15 2.80
C ASP A 82 16.43 -6.41 2.80
N GLU A 83 17.14 -5.98 3.83
CA GLU A 83 18.60 -6.15 3.97
C GLU A 83 19.02 -7.31 4.89
N ILE A 84 18.06 -8.10 5.38
CA ILE A 84 18.32 -9.24 6.27
C ILE A 84 18.39 -10.56 5.49
N GLY A 85 19.27 -11.47 5.92
CA GLY A 85 19.43 -12.78 5.29
C GLY A 85 20.10 -12.70 3.91
N CYS A 86 20.75 -11.58 3.63
CA CYS A 86 21.65 -11.41 2.51
C CYS A 86 22.94 -12.18 2.82
N GLY A 87 22.92 -13.48 2.55
CA GLY A 87 24.12 -14.30 2.54
C GLY A 87 25.03 -13.75 1.45
N ARG A 88 25.91 -12.81 1.83
CA ARG A 88 27.05 -12.45 1.00
C ARG A 88 27.90 -13.72 0.92
N ASN A 89 27.69 -14.52 -0.13
CA ASN A 89 28.70 -15.48 -0.52
C ASN A 89 29.93 -14.65 -0.87
N THR A 90 30.88 -14.67 0.06
CA THR A 90 32.26 -14.19 -0.03
C THR A 90 32.94 -14.64 -1.30
#